data_AF-A0A838DPL6-F1
#
_entry.id   AF-A0A838DPL6-F1
#
_cell.length_a   1.000
_cell.length_b   1.000
_cell.length_c   1.000
_cell.angle_alpha   90.00
_cell.angle_beta   90.00
_cell.angle_gamma   90.00
#
_symmetry.space_group_name_H-M   'P 1'
#
loop_
_entity.id
_entity.type
_entity.pdbx_description
1 polymer ?
#
loop_
_entity_poly.entity_id
_entity_poly.type
_entity_poly.pdbx_seq_one_letter_code
_entity_poly.pdbx_strand_id
1 'polypeptide(L)'
;MERQENLSELVGKKVIDWDPAEGLLDPAHIIYRIRVEYDGAESWDDRFAAFLQDPAVSELSGLVVGMWSREVMEGQEAMEVVEALVAAREKLPNLKTLFMGDIISEENEVSWIEQTDVSPLFNAYPRLEYLGVRGGNNLRLGSIQHDHLRTLVIEAGGLPREVVHDIQRSDLPALESLELWLGTPDYGGSTTIEDFAPLLRKPLFPRLRYLGLRNSAIANEIASVFAYAPIVERIETLDLSLGTLTDVGADALLHSPAILKLKKLDLHYHYCSEEMVKKLEQLGIAVDVSGRQEIHEETWGTDLYVSLGE
;
A
#
# COMPACT_ATOMS: atom_id res chain seq x y z
N MET A 1 16.27 -7.42 -2.68
CA MET A 1 14.80 -7.39 -2.57
C MET A 1 14.43 -7.89 -1.19
N GLU A 2 13.63 -7.12 -0.46
CA GLU A 2 12.97 -7.67 0.73
C GLU A 2 12.03 -8.78 0.28
N ARG A 3 12.11 -9.94 0.94
CA ARG A 3 11.20 -11.05 0.69
C ARG A 3 9.84 -10.61 1.22
N GLN A 4 8.81 -10.56 0.38
CA GLN A 4 7.46 -10.29 0.87
C GLN A 4 7.04 -11.44 1.77
N GLU A 5 6.84 -11.13 3.05
CA GLU A 5 6.19 -12.04 3.96
C GLU A 5 4.71 -11.70 4.05
N ASN A 6 3.93 -12.74 4.27
CA ASN A 6 2.54 -12.62 4.62
C ASN A 6 2.36 -11.75 5.87
N LEU A 7 1.29 -10.95 5.92
CA LEU A 7 1.00 -10.11 7.08
C LEU A 7 0.88 -10.97 8.34
N SER A 8 1.72 -10.71 9.33
CA SER A 8 1.65 -11.32 10.66
C SER A 8 0.95 -10.43 11.68
N GLU A 9 0.90 -9.12 11.41
CA GLU A 9 0.20 -8.11 12.18
C GLU A 9 -0.39 -7.04 11.23
N LEU A 10 -1.56 -6.54 11.57
CA LEU A 10 -2.21 -5.43 10.88
C LEU A 10 -2.97 -4.59 11.90
N VAL A 11 -2.78 -3.26 11.87
CA VAL A 11 -3.42 -2.29 12.80
C VAL A 11 -3.29 -2.67 14.29
N GLY A 12 -2.14 -3.21 14.71
CA GLY A 12 -1.91 -3.60 16.10
C GLY A 12 -2.49 -4.97 16.48
N LYS A 13 -3.01 -5.73 15.51
CA LYS A 13 -3.68 -7.02 15.72
C LYS A 13 -2.97 -8.12 14.98
N LYS A 14 -2.86 -9.28 15.61
CA LYS A 14 -2.30 -10.47 14.99
C LYS A 14 -3.15 -10.90 13.80
N VAL A 15 -2.49 -11.25 12.69
CA VAL A 15 -3.10 -11.86 11.52
C VAL A 15 -2.80 -13.36 11.53
N ILE A 16 -3.81 -14.19 11.33
CA ILE A 16 -3.65 -15.66 11.19
C ILE A 16 -4.51 -16.18 10.03
N ASP A 17 -4.10 -17.30 9.45
CA ASP A 17 -4.94 -18.05 8.52
C ASP A 17 -6.14 -18.64 9.25
N TRP A 18 -7.33 -18.49 8.65
CA TRP A 18 -8.52 -19.13 9.18
C TRP A 18 -8.50 -20.64 8.92
N ASP A 19 -8.64 -21.41 9.99
CA ASP A 19 -8.83 -22.86 9.95
C ASP A 19 -10.31 -23.20 10.26
N PRO A 20 -11.05 -23.83 9.33
CA PRO A 20 -12.43 -24.24 9.56
C PRO A 20 -12.58 -25.23 10.73
N ALA A 21 -11.53 -25.96 11.11
CA ALA A 21 -11.56 -26.87 12.26
C ALA A 21 -11.55 -26.11 13.60
N GLU A 22 -10.96 -24.92 13.65
CA GLU A 22 -10.86 -24.09 14.86
C GLU A 22 -11.95 -23.02 14.96
N GLY A 23 -12.49 -22.57 13.82
CA GLY A 23 -13.48 -21.48 13.77
C GLY A 23 -12.89 -20.13 14.19
N LEU A 24 -13.74 -19.23 14.69
CA LEU A 24 -13.32 -17.90 15.17
C LEU A 24 -13.01 -17.92 16.68
N LEU A 25 -11.73 -18.00 17.02
CA LEU A 25 -11.23 -17.98 18.39
C LEU A 25 -11.41 -16.63 19.12
N ASP A 26 -11.02 -15.51 18.50
CA ASP A 26 -11.13 -14.15 19.07
C ASP A 26 -11.30 -13.08 17.96
N PRO A 27 -12.46 -13.03 17.28
CA PRO A 27 -12.72 -12.13 16.14
C PRO A 27 -12.65 -10.63 16.48
N ALA A 28 -12.68 -10.26 17.76
CA ALA A 28 -12.53 -8.88 18.20
C ALA A 28 -11.06 -8.41 18.17
N HIS A 29 -10.09 -9.30 18.39
CA HIS A 29 -8.66 -8.94 18.53
C HIS A 29 -7.74 -9.63 17.53
N ILE A 30 -8.20 -10.67 16.86
CA ILE A 30 -7.48 -11.37 15.79
C ILE A 30 -8.09 -10.99 14.44
N ILE A 31 -7.22 -10.72 13.48
CA ILE A 31 -7.59 -10.56 12.08
C ILE A 31 -7.39 -11.91 11.39
N TYR A 32 -8.43 -12.38 10.73
CA TYR A 32 -8.39 -13.65 10.02
C TYR A 32 -8.09 -13.40 8.55
N ARG A 33 -7.26 -14.27 8.00
CA ARG A 33 -6.97 -14.31 6.58
C ARG A 33 -7.68 -15.48 5.93
N ILE A 34 -8.39 -15.18 4.85
CA ILE A 34 -8.99 -16.18 3.97
C ILE A 34 -8.10 -16.30 2.74
N ARG A 35 -7.56 -17.49 2.53
CA ARG A 35 -6.71 -17.84 1.40
C ARG A 35 -6.98 -19.28 0.98
N VAL A 36 -6.69 -19.61 -0.27
CA VAL A 36 -6.66 -20.97 -0.78
C VAL A 36 -5.23 -21.47 -0.87
N GLU A 37 -5.05 -22.80 -0.82
CA GLU A 37 -3.77 -23.43 -1.10
C GLU A 37 -3.58 -23.57 -2.61
N TYR A 38 -2.32 -23.49 -3.08
CA TYR A 38 -1.98 -23.58 -4.50
C TYR A 38 -2.49 -24.88 -5.17
N ASP A 39 -2.40 -26.01 -4.46
CA ASP A 39 -2.86 -27.33 -4.91
C ASP A 39 -4.23 -27.73 -4.31
N GLY A 40 -4.93 -26.78 -3.67
CA GLY A 40 -6.22 -27.00 -3.03
C GLY A 40 -7.37 -27.10 -4.03
N ALA A 41 -8.34 -27.97 -3.75
CA ALA A 41 -9.56 -28.10 -4.58
C ALA A 41 -10.70 -27.15 -4.16
N GLU A 42 -10.57 -26.48 -3.01
CA GLU A 42 -11.56 -25.56 -2.46
C GLU A 42 -11.40 -24.17 -3.10
N SER A 43 -12.50 -23.58 -3.57
CA SER A 43 -12.49 -22.21 -4.07
C SER A 43 -12.45 -21.20 -2.93
N TRP A 44 -11.96 -19.98 -3.20
CA TRP A 44 -11.96 -18.93 -2.19
C TRP A 44 -13.38 -18.59 -1.72
N ASP A 45 -14.35 -18.57 -2.63
CA ASP A 45 -15.76 -18.31 -2.35
C ASP A 45 -16.39 -19.35 -1.42
N ASP A 46 -16.12 -20.64 -1.66
CA ASP A 46 -16.63 -21.72 -0.79
C ASP A 46 -16.04 -21.58 0.62
N ARG A 47 -14.74 -21.30 0.70
CA ARG A 47 -14.04 -21.10 1.98
C ARG A 47 -14.59 -19.89 2.73
N PHE A 48 -14.80 -18.77 2.03
CA PHE A 48 -15.39 -17.57 2.60
C PHE A 48 -16.84 -17.79 3.02
N ALA A 49 -17.64 -18.50 2.22
CA ALA A 49 -19.02 -18.84 2.56
C ALA A 49 -19.12 -19.70 3.83
N ALA A 50 -18.16 -20.62 4.04
CA ALA A 50 -18.03 -21.40 5.26
C ALA A 50 -17.62 -20.53 6.46
N PHE A 51 -16.64 -19.64 6.28
CA PHE A 51 -16.23 -18.65 7.29
C PHE A 51 -17.41 -17.80 7.78
N LEU A 52 -18.28 -17.37 6.85
CA LEU A 52 -19.48 -16.60 7.16
C LEU A 52 -20.59 -17.38 7.89
N GLN A 53 -20.44 -18.68 8.15
CA GLN A 53 -21.36 -19.45 8.98
C GLN A 53 -20.99 -19.46 10.46
N ASP A 54 -19.78 -19.00 10.81
CA ASP A 54 -19.37 -18.92 12.20
C ASP A 54 -20.28 -17.93 12.96
N PRO A 55 -20.88 -18.33 14.11
CA PRO A 55 -21.79 -17.46 14.85
C PRO A 55 -21.15 -16.17 15.36
N ALA A 56 -19.81 -16.14 15.51
CA ALA A 56 -19.06 -14.97 15.97
C ALA A 56 -18.60 -14.06 14.82
N VAL A 57 -18.91 -14.37 13.55
CA VAL A 57 -18.44 -13.60 12.38
C VAL A 57 -18.84 -12.11 12.43
N SER A 58 -19.97 -11.80 13.05
CA SER A 58 -20.44 -10.42 13.20
C SER A 58 -19.57 -9.57 14.14
N GLU A 59 -18.73 -10.19 14.96
CA GLU A 59 -17.80 -9.51 15.87
C GLU A 59 -16.50 -9.09 15.18
N LEU A 60 -16.25 -9.59 13.95
CA LEU A 60 -15.04 -9.28 13.20
C LEU A 60 -14.90 -7.79 12.94
N SER A 61 -13.70 -7.30 13.24
CA SER A 61 -13.31 -5.92 12.97
C SER A 61 -12.25 -5.79 11.87
N GLY A 62 -11.61 -6.90 11.49
CA GLY A 62 -10.65 -6.92 10.38
C GLY A 62 -10.67 -8.24 9.61
N LEU A 63 -10.37 -8.15 8.32
CA LEU A 63 -10.29 -9.28 7.40
C LEU A 63 -9.11 -9.07 6.45
N VAL A 64 -8.38 -10.14 6.16
CA VAL A 64 -7.35 -10.17 5.12
C VAL A 64 -7.77 -11.18 4.05
N VAL A 65 -7.68 -10.77 2.79
CA VAL A 65 -7.81 -11.66 1.64
C VAL A 65 -6.39 -12.01 1.20
N GLY A 66 -6.01 -13.27 1.35
CA GLY A 66 -4.76 -13.80 0.79
C GLY A 66 -4.95 -14.29 -0.64
N MET A 67 -4.17 -15.28 -1.06
CA MET A 67 -4.33 -15.92 -2.38
C MET A 67 -5.76 -16.43 -2.61
N TRP A 68 -6.38 -15.99 -3.71
CA TRP A 68 -7.77 -16.32 -4.06
C TRP A 68 -7.91 -17.29 -5.24
N SER A 69 -6.93 -17.35 -6.14
CA SER A 69 -6.93 -18.32 -7.23
C SER A 69 -5.51 -18.71 -7.64
N ARG A 70 -5.40 -19.83 -8.35
CA ARG A 70 -4.17 -20.29 -9.01
C ARG A 70 -3.88 -19.51 -10.29
N GLU A 71 -4.93 -19.04 -10.96
CA GLU A 71 -4.89 -18.39 -12.26
C GLU A 71 -5.12 -16.88 -12.11
N VAL A 72 -4.39 -16.25 -11.18
CA VAL A 72 -4.48 -14.81 -10.82
C VAL A 72 -4.19 -13.84 -11.98
N MET A 73 -4.00 -14.35 -13.21
CA MET A 73 -3.68 -13.60 -14.41
C MET A 73 -4.91 -13.15 -15.23
N GLU A 74 -6.13 -13.62 -14.92
CA GLU A 74 -7.33 -13.24 -15.70
C GLU A 74 -8.23 -12.18 -15.02
N GLY A 75 -7.94 -11.78 -13.77
CA GLY A 75 -8.61 -10.68 -13.05
C GLY A 75 -10.09 -10.92 -12.68
N GLN A 76 -10.73 -11.95 -13.23
CA GLN A 76 -12.10 -12.34 -12.91
C GLN A 76 -12.24 -12.73 -11.44
N GLU A 77 -11.24 -13.42 -10.87
CA GLU A 77 -11.33 -13.93 -9.52
C GLU A 77 -11.24 -12.82 -8.47
N ALA A 78 -10.49 -11.75 -8.74
CA ALA A 78 -10.49 -10.56 -7.88
C ALA A 78 -11.88 -9.89 -7.87
N MET A 79 -12.60 -9.90 -9.00
CA MET A 79 -13.98 -9.41 -9.08
C MET A 79 -14.92 -10.28 -8.24
N GLU A 80 -14.83 -11.61 -8.34
CA GLU A 80 -15.63 -12.55 -7.56
C GLU A 80 -15.42 -12.36 -6.06
N VAL A 81 -14.17 -12.18 -5.62
CA VAL A 81 -13.83 -11.85 -4.22
C VAL A 81 -14.50 -10.53 -3.77
N VAL A 82 -14.43 -9.47 -4.57
CA VAL A 82 -15.08 -8.19 -4.24
C VAL A 82 -16.60 -8.34 -4.17
N GLU A 83 -17.22 -9.08 -5.09
CA GLU A 83 -18.65 -9.35 -5.09
C GLU A 83 -19.08 -10.15 -3.85
N ALA A 84 -18.32 -11.17 -3.48
CA ALA A 84 -18.56 -11.97 -2.28
C ALA A 84 -18.46 -11.12 -1.01
N LEU A 85 -17.44 -10.26 -0.91
CA LEU A 85 -17.31 -9.31 0.19
C LEU A 85 -18.50 -8.34 0.24
N VAL A 86 -18.93 -7.77 -0.89
CA VAL A 86 -20.10 -6.87 -0.93
C VAL A 86 -21.39 -7.59 -0.51
N ALA A 87 -21.56 -8.85 -0.92
CA ALA A 87 -22.70 -9.68 -0.52
C ALA A 87 -22.71 -9.98 0.99
N ALA A 88 -21.53 -10.05 1.62
CA ALA A 88 -21.36 -10.34 3.05
C ALA A 88 -21.59 -9.14 3.98
N ARG A 89 -21.84 -7.93 3.47
CA ARG A 89 -21.93 -6.68 4.26
C ARG A 89 -22.82 -6.74 5.50
N GLU A 90 -23.97 -7.43 5.43
CA GLU A 90 -24.91 -7.57 6.56
C GLU A 90 -24.38 -8.51 7.66
N LYS A 91 -23.51 -9.46 7.29
CA LYS A 91 -22.87 -10.41 8.22
C LYS A 91 -21.61 -9.83 8.86
N LEU A 92 -21.00 -8.84 8.23
CA LEU A 92 -19.75 -8.21 8.66
C LEU A 92 -19.97 -6.73 9.06
N PRO A 93 -20.95 -6.41 9.93
CA PRO A 93 -21.33 -5.03 10.18
C PRO A 93 -20.17 -4.25 10.80
N ASN A 94 -19.33 -4.90 11.62
CA ASN A 94 -18.25 -4.30 12.42
C ASN A 94 -16.91 -4.19 11.70
N LEU A 95 -16.84 -4.55 10.41
CA LEU A 95 -15.59 -4.51 9.64
C LEU A 95 -15.06 -3.08 9.53
N LYS A 96 -13.82 -2.90 9.96
CA LYS A 96 -13.08 -1.62 9.97
C LYS A 96 -11.75 -1.72 9.23
N THR A 97 -11.21 -2.91 9.08
CA THR A 97 -9.91 -3.15 8.44
C THR A 97 -10.08 -4.20 7.36
N LEU A 98 -9.67 -3.86 6.15
CA LEU A 98 -9.62 -4.80 5.03
C LEU A 98 -8.26 -4.70 4.36
N PHE A 99 -7.62 -5.84 4.13
CA PHE A 99 -6.46 -5.92 3.25
C PHE A 99 -6.75 -6.91 2.13
N MET A 100 -6.56 -6.50 0.89
CA MET A 100 -6.78 -7.35 -0.28
C MET A 100 -5.47 -7.71 -0.96
N GLY A 101 -5.27 -8.99 -1.21
CA GLY A 101 -4.12 -9.49 -1.97
C GLY A 101 -2.88 -9.68 -1.12
N ASP A 102 -3.01 -10.15 0.12
CA ASP A 102 -1.86 -10.61 0.90
C ASP A 102 -1.29 -11.92 0.32
N ILE A 103 -0.74 -11.78 -0.89
CA ILE A 103 -0.15 -12.77 -1.76
C ILE A 103 1.34 -12.44 -1.78
N ILE A 104 2.18 -13.44 -1.53
CA ILE A 104 3.64 -13.27 -1.53
C ILE A 104 4.24 -13.74 -2.85
N SER A 105 5.49 -13.35 -3.11
CA SER A 105 6.23 -13.72 -4.33
C SER A 105 6.24 -15.22 -4.63
N GLU A 106 6.25 -16.08 -3.59
CA GLU A 106 6.21 -17.53 -3.74
C GLU A 106 4.87 -18.05 -4.26
N GLU A 107 3.80 -17.28 -4.10
CA GLU A 107 2.46 -17.60 -4.57
C GLU A 107 2.20 -16.97 -5.94
N ASN A 108 2.46 -15.66 -6.04
CA ASN A 108 2.42 -14.89 -7.27
C ASN A 108 3.20 -13.59 -7.08
N GLU A 109 4.06 -13.28 -8.04
CA GLU A 109 4.78 -12.00 -8.09
C GLU A 109 3.79 -10.82 -8.13
N VAL A 110 4.11 -9.71 -7.45
CA VAL A 110 3.18 -8.57 -7.28
C VAL A 110 2.81 -7.92 -8.62
N SER A 111 3.70 -7.99 -9.60
CA SER A 111 3.52 -7.50 -10.97
C SER A 111 2.55 -8.34 -11.79
N TRP A 112 2.18 -9.52 -11.30
CA TRP A 112 1.24 -10.46 -11.93
C TRP A 112 -0.08 -10.57 -11.18
N ILE A 113 -0.24 -9.83 -10.07
CA ILE A 113 -1.51 -9.81 -9.33
C ILE A 113 -2.50 -8.92 -10.09
N GLU A 114 -3.47 -9.54 -10.75
CA GLU A 114 -4.62 -8.85 -11.32
C GLU A 114 -5.63 -8.48 -10.25
N GLN A 115 -5.86 -7.18 -10.09
CA GLN A 115 -6.89 -6.61 -9.24
C GLN A 115 -8.14 -6.26 -10.08
N THR A 116 -9.09 -5.56 -9.45
CA THR A 116 -10.35 -5.14 -10.06
C THR A 116 -10.76 -3.75 -9.56
N ASP A 117 -11.98 -3.32 -9.90
CA ASP A 117 -12.61 -2.18 -9.26
C ASP A 117 -13.05 -2.53 -7.83
N VAL A 118 -12.36 -1.95 -6.85
CA VAL A 118 -12.63 -2.17 -5.42
C VAL A 118 -13.56 -1.10 -4.85
N SER A 119 -14.02 -0.15 -5.67
CA SER A 119 -14.92 0.93 -5.24
C SER A 119 -16.23 0.46 -4.57
N PRO A 120 -16.83 -0.71 -4.91
CA PRO A 120 -18.03 -1.20 -4.22
C PRO A 120 -17.83 -1.44 -2.72
N LEU A 121 -16.61 -1.73 -2.29
CA LEU A 121 -16.30 -2.04 -0.88
C LEU A 121 -16.54 -0.85 0.04
N PHE A 122 -16.33 0.39 -0.42
CA PHE A 122 -16.54 1.59 0.40
C PHE A 122 -18.03 1.79 0.76
N ASN A 123 -18.94 1.44 -0.16
CA ASN A 123 -20.38 1.50 0.11
C ASN A 123 -20.86 0.33 0.96
N ALA A 124 -20.26 -0.86 0.78
CA ALA A 124 -20.58 -2.04 1.57
C ALA A 124 -20.16 -1.90 3.04
N TYR A 125 -19.04 -1.21 3.30
CA TYR A 125 -18.43 -1.10 4.63
C TYR A 125 -18.26 0.36 5.06
N PRO A 126 -19.35 1.06 5.44
CA PRO A 126 -19.31 2.49 5.77
C PRO A 126 -18.49 2.83 7.02
N ARG A 127 -18.05 1.82 7.80
CA ARG A 127 -17.19 1.97 8.98
C ARG A 127 -15.72 1.64 8.70
N LEU A 128 -15.34 1.43 7.43
CA LEU A 128 -13.97 1.07 7.06
C LEU A 128 -13.00 2.20 7.44
N GLU A 129 -12.04 1.89 8.29
CA GLU A 129 -10.99 2.81 8.75
C GLU A 129 -9.65 2.55 8.05
N TYR A 130 -9.40 1.31 7.59
CA TYR A 130 -8.19 0.89 6.90
C TYR A 130 -8.52 0.08 5.66
N LEU A 131 -7.96 0.47 4.51
CA LEU A 131 -7.91 -0.35 3.30
C LEU A 131 -6.46 -0.52 2.84
N GLY A 132 -6.02 -1.76 2.70
CA GLY A 132 -4.79 -2.12 2.01
C GLY A 132 -5.10 -2.93 0.75
N VAL A 133 -4.35 -2.71 -0.32
CA VAL A 133 -4.43 -3.50 -1.56
C VAL A 133 -3.01 -3.77 -2.05
N ARG A 134 -2.69 -5.02 -2.36
CA ARG A 134 -1.44 -5.42 -3.01
C ARG A 134 -1.70 -5.98 -4.40
N GLY A 135 -0.93 -5.53 -5.38
CA GLY A 135 -1.17 -5.73 -6.80
C GLY A 135 -1.71 -4.44 -7.44
N GLY A 136 -1.07 -4.02 -8.54
CA GLY A 136 -1.43 -2.78 -9.24
C GLY A 136 -2.25 -3.01 -10.50
N ASN A 137 -2.16 -4.19 -11.13
CA ASN A 137 -2.76 -4.42 -12.44
C ASN A 137 -4.28 -4.34 -12.37
N ASN A 138 -4.89 -3.59 -13.29
CA ASN A 138 -6.35 -3.39 -13.38
C ASN A 138 -7.03 -2.82 -12.11
N LEU A 139 -6.27 -2.41 -11.09
CA LEU A 139 -6.82 -1.81 -9.88
C LEU A 139 -7.52 -0.49 -10.18
N ARG A 140 -8.78 -0.38 -9.76
CA ARG A 140 -9.54 0.89 -9.74
C ARG A 140 -10.11 1.15 -8.36
N LEU A 141 -10.06 2.40 -7.94
CA LEU A 141 -10.67 2.87 -6.69
C LEU A 141 -11.95 3.67 -6.95
N GLY A 142 -12.14 4.12 -8.20
CA GLY A 142 -13.28 4.94 -8.59
C GLY A 142 -13.25 6.30 -7.90
N SER A 143 -14.43 6.86 -7.63
CA SER A 143 -14.56 8.09 -6.84
C SER A 143 -15.03 7.72 -5.45
N ILE A 144 -14.11 7.68 -4.48
CA ILE A 144 -14.42 7.28 -3.12
C ILE A 144 -15.12 8.44 -2.40
N GLN A 145 -16.20 8.13 -1.68
CA GLN A 145 -16.80 9.01 -0.68
C GLN A 145 -16.87 8.23 0.62
N HIS A 146 -15.97 8.55 1.57
CA HIS A 146 -15.87 7.76 2.79
C HIS A 146 -15.44 8.60 4.01
N ASP A 147 -16.35 8.75 4.97
CA ASP A 147 -16.16 9.63 6.14
C ASP A 147 -15.20 9.06 7.20
N HIS A 148 -14.93 7.75 7.15
CA HIS A 148 -14.21 7.04 8.21
C HIS A 148 -12.84 6.48 7.79
N LEU A 149 -12.49 6.54 6.51
CA LEU A 149 -11.24 5.94 6.03
C LEU A 149 -10.07 6.79 6.53
N ARG A 150 -9.19 6.18 7.34
CA ARG A 150 -8.02 6.83 7.95
C ARG A 150 -6.73 6.43 7.26
N THR A 151 -6.65 5.19 6.78
CA THR A 151 -5.45 4.65 6.14
C THR A 151 -5.80 4.00 4.82
N LEU A 152 -5.06 4.39 3.78
CA LEU A 152 -5.08 3.77 2.47
C LEU A 152 -3.64 3.36 2.09
N VAL A 153 -3.44 2.07 1.81
CA VAL A 153 -2.16 1.50 1.40
C VAL A 153 -2.32 0.77 0.08
N ILE A 154 -1.52 1.14 -0.93
CA ILE A 154 -1.46 0.44 -2.21
C ILE A 154 -0.02 -0.04 -2.45
N GLU A 155 0.16 -1.35 -2.48
CA GLU A 155 1.43 -2.04 -2.73
C GLU A 155 1.46 -2.53 -4.19
N ALA A 156 2.33 -1.98 -5.02
CA ALA A 156 2.45 -2.35 -6.43
C ALA A 156 3.91 -2.39 -6.89
N GLY A 157 4.23 -3.37 -7.74
CA GLY A 157 5.49 -3.41 -8.50
C GLY A 157 5.54 -2.35 -9.61
N GLY A 158 4.37 -1.84 -10.03
CA GLY A 158 4.17 -0.70 -10.92
C GLY A 158 2.76 -0.12 -10.75
N LEU A 159 2.66 1.11 -10.24
CA LEU A 159 1.35 1.72 -9.94
C LEU A 159 0.74 2.40 -11.19
N PRO A 160 -0.50 2.04 -11.58
CA PRO A 160 -1.21 2.76 -12.63
C PRO A 160 -1.57 4.18 -12.18
N ARG A 161 -1.37 5.17 -13.07
CA ARG A 161 -1.70 6.58 -12.81
C ARG A 161 -3.16 6.79 -12.44
N GLU A 162 -4.04 5.92 -12.94
CA GLU A 162 -5.47 5.96 -12.69
C GLU A 162 -5.80 5.80 -11.21
N VAL A 163 -5.01 5.03 -10.47
CA VAL A 163 -5.16 4.88 -9.01
C VAL A 163 -4.91 6.22 -8.31
N VAL A 164 -3.85 6.94 -8.70
CA VAL A 164 -3.55 8.28 -8.16
C VAL A 164 -4.68 9.26 -8.49
N HIS A 165 -5.20 9.22 -9.73
CA HIS A 165 -6.29 10.10 -10.15
C HIS A 165 -7.60 9.81 -9.41
N ASP A 166 -7.93 8.54 -9.21
CA ASP A 166 -9.10 8.08 -8.45
C ASP A 166 -9.02 8.60 -7.00
N ILE A 167 -7.86 8.46 -6.34
CA ILE A 167 -7.61 8.98 -4.98
C ILE A 167 -7.78 10.51 -4.92
N GLN A 168 -7.21 11.25 -5.87
CA GLN A 168 -7.26 12.72 -5.85
C GLN A 168 -8.66 13.30 -6.13
N ARG A 169 -9.55 12.51 -6.73
CA ARG A 169 -10.96 12.88 -6.97
C ARG A 169 -11.88 12.48 -5.82
N SER A 170 -11.36 11.71 -4.88
CA SER A 170 -12.12 11.18 -3.75
C SER A 170 -12.31 12.19 -2.62
N ASP A 171 -13.40 12.04 -1.88
CA ASP A 171 -13.67 12.77 -0.64
C ASP A 171 -13.38 11.86 0.56
N LEU A 172 -12.22 12.09 1.18
CA LEU A 172 -11.68 11.30 2.29
C LEU A 172 -11.30 12.24 3.46
N PRO A 173 -12.28 12.86 4.14
CA PRO A 173 -12.01 13.90 5.13
C PRO A 173 -11.31 13.37 6.39
N ALA A 174 -11.36 12.06 6.64
CA ALA A 174 -10.71 11.39 7.76
C ALA A 174 -9.33 10.80 7.43
N LEU A 175 -8.84 10.92 6.18
CA LEU A 175 -7.59 10.29 5.77
C LEU A 175 -6.40 10.91 6.53
N GLU A 176 -5.70 10.07 7.27
CA GLU A 176 -4.54 10.41 8.11
C GLU A 176 -3.24 9.84 7.52
N SER A 177 -3.31 8.70 6.82
CA SER A 177 -2.18 8.01 6.23
C SER A 177 -2.47 7.57 4.80
N LEU A 178 -1.63 8.01 3.87
CA LEU A 178 -1.66 7.57 2.47
C LEU A 178 -0.31 6.97 2.11
N GLU A 179 -0.30 5.71 1.68
CA GLU A 179 0.89 5.00 1.25
C GLU A 179 0.70 4.43 -0.15
N LEU A 180 1.59 4.81 -1.08
CA LEU A 180 1.56 4.39 -2.47
C LEU A 180 2.94 3.87 -2.85
N TRP A 181 3.01 2.60 -3.25
CA TRP A 181 4.21 1.98 -3.80
C TRP A 181 4.17 2.16 -5.31
N LEU A 182 5.02 3.03 -5.83
CA LEU A 182 4.89 3.48 -7.22
C LEU A 182 5.47 2.50 -8.24
N GLY A 183 6.45 1.71 -7.81
CA GLY A 183 7.09 0.70 -8.62
C GLY A 183 7.96 1.27 -9.74
N THR A 184 8.10 0.49 -10.80
CA THR A 184 8.80 0.83 -12.05
C THR A 184 7.88 0.66 -13.27
N PRO A 185 8.12 1.40 -14.37
CA PRO A 185 7.46 1.15 -15.64
C PRO A 185 7.61 -0.28 -16.18
N ASP A 186 8.69 -0.99 -15.83
CA ASP A 186 8.93 -2.37 -16.30
C ASP A 186 7.85 -3.36 -15.82
N TYR A 187 7.18 -3.05 -14.71
CA TYR A 187 6.10 -3.84 -14.13
C TYR A 187 4.74 -3.13 -14.23
N GLY A 188 4.51 -2.40 -15.33
CA GLY A 188 3.22 -1.78 -15.63
C GLY A 188 2.99 -0.41 -14.99
N GLY A 189 3.97 0.12 -14.27
CA GLY A 189 3.89 1.43 -13.65
C GLY A 189 3.74 2.55 -14.68
N SER A 190 2.72 3.39 -14.52
CA SER A 190 2.46 4.51 -15.43
C SER A 190 2.37 5.86 -14.73
N THR A 191 2.52 5.87 -13.39
CA THR A 191 2.49 7.08 -12.56
C THR A 191 3.74 7.93 -12.78
N THR A 192 3.55 9.24 -13.00
CA THR A 192 4.65 10.22 -13.04
C THR A 192 4.47 11.31 -11.98
N ILE A 193 5.48 12.15 -11.77
CA ILE A 193 5.40 13.23 -10.77
C ILE A 193 4.29 14.24 -11.09
N GLU A 194 3.94 14.42 -12.37
CA GLU A 194 2.86 15.30 -12.83
C GLU A 194 1.48 14.84 -12.33
N ASP A 195 1.28 13.52 -12.15
CA ASP A 195 0.03 12.96 -11.66
C ASP A 195 -0.26 13.42 -10.22
N PHE A 196 0.76 13.81 -9.45
CA PHE A 196 0.59 14.34 -8.09
C PHE A 196 0.24 15.84 -8.04
N ALA A 197 0.16 16.54 -9.18
CA ALA A 197 -0.05 18.00 -9.19
C ALA A 197 -1.28 18.48 -8.38
N PRO A 198 -2.45 17.81 -8.39
CA PRO A 198 -3.56 18.16 -7.50
C PRO A 198 -3.21 18.07 -6.01
N LEU A 199 -2.57 16.97 -5.59
CA LEU A 199 -2.16 16.74 -4.20
C LEU A 199 -1.14 17.79 -3.71
N LEU A 200 -0.22 18.19 -4.58
CA LEU A 200 0.80 19.19 -4.29
C LEU A 200 0.22 20.60 -4.10
N ARG A 201 -0.87 20.93 -4.82
CA ARG A 201 -1.42 22.29 -4.91
C ARG A 201 -2.63 22.54 -4.03
N LYS A 202 -3.36 21.50 -3.62
CA LYS A 202 -4.62 21.62 -2.88
C LYS A 202 -4.57 20.89 -1.53
N PRO A 203 -5.27 21.38 -0.50
CA PRO A 203 -5.53 20.61 0.73
C PRO A 203 -6.61 19.55 0.48
N LEU A 204 -6.32 18.51 -0.30
CA LEU A 204 -7.31 17.45 -0.60
C LEU A 204 -7.70 16.67 0.66
N PHE A 205 -6.71 16.33 1.50
CA PHE A 205 -6.89 15.53 2.70
C PHE A 205 -6.53 16.35 3.94
N PRO A 206 -7.52 16.96 4.63
CA PRO A 206 -7.27 17.94 5.68
C PRO A 206 -6.62 17.35 6.94
N ARG A 207 -6.70 16.03 7.14
CA ARG A 207 -6.14 15.32 8.30
C ARG A 207 -4.86 14.54 7.99
N LEU A 208 -4.36 14.59 6.77
CA LEU A 208 -3.20 13.79 6.35
C LEU A 208 -1.97 14.14 7.20
N ARG A 209 -1.38 13.13 7.84
CA ARG A 209 -0.17 13.22 8.66
C ARG A 209 0.97 12.38 8.10
N TYR A 210 0.67 11.29 7.42
CA TYR A 210 1.67 10.44 6.78
C TYR A 210 1.42 10.40 5.27
N LEU A 211 2.49 10.62 4.50
CA LEU A 211 2.50 10.43 3.06
C LEU A 211 3.72 9.58 2.67
N GLY A 212 3.45 8.37 2.20
CA GLY A 212 4.44 7.48 1.62
C GLY A 212 4.30 7.41 0.10
N LEU A 213 5.37 7.78 -0.61
CA LEU A 213 5.55 7.55 -2.05
C LEU A 213 6.75 6.62 -2.20
N ARG A 214 6.51 5.36 -1.82
CA ARG A 214 7.52 4.34 -1.61
C ARG A 214 7.82 3.62 -2.91
N ASN A 215 8.88 2.82 -2.88
CA ASN A 215 9.17 1.82 -3.90
C ASN A 215 9.22 2.41 -5.32
N SER A 216 9.80 3.61 -5.48
CA SER A 216 9.66 4.39 -6.72
C SER A 216 10.94 4.44 -7.53
N ALA A 217 10.83 4.13 -8.83
CA ALA A 217 11.91 4.32 -9.80
C ALA A 217 12.21 5.81 -10.11
N ILE A 218 11.29 6.72 -9.78
CA ILE A 218 11.42 8.17 -9.98
C ILE A 218 11.65 8.93 -8.65
N ALA A 219 12.25 8.26 -7.65
CA ALA A 219 12.42 8.79 -6.30
C ALA A 219 13.14 10.15 -6.25
N ASN A 220 14.14 10.39 -7.12
CA ASN A 220 14.85 11.68 -7.20
C ASN A 220 13.95 12.83 -7.66
N GLU A 221 13.07 12.57 -8.63
CA GLU A 221 12.13 13.57 -9.16
C GLU A 221 11.08 13.92 -8.11
N ILE A 222 10.56 12.89 -7.42
CA ILE A 222 9.65 13.05 -6.30
C ILE A 222 10.31 13.90 -5.21
N ALA A 223 11.50 13.52 -4.74
CA ALA A 223 12.24 14.25 -3.72
C ALA A 223 12.43 15.73 -4.09
N SER A 224 12.82 16.00 -5.34
CA SER A 224 13.03 17.36 -5.85
C SER A 224 11.76 18.22 -5.83
N VAL A 225 10.61 17.65 -6.21
CA VAL A 225 9.33 18.37 -6.20
C VAL A 225 8.78 18.53 -4.79
N PHE A 226 8.83 17.46 -3.98
CA PHE A 226 8.29 17.47 -2.63
C PHE A 226 9.10 18.34 -1.66
N ALA A 227 10.41 18.49 -1.89
CA ALA A 227 11.25 19.43 -1.14
C ALA A 227 10.63 20.84 -1.06
N TYR A 228 9.82 21.27 -2.03
CA TYR A 228 9.21 22.61 -2.03
C TYR A 228 7.69 22.59 -2.04
N ALA A 229 7.07 21.42 -1.82
CA ALA A 229 5.63 21.27 -1.92
C ALA A 229 4.91 21.73 -0.64
N PRO A 230 3.84 22.55 -0.74
CA PRO A 230 3.06 22.99 0.42
C PRO A 230 2.49 21.86 1.29
N ILE A 231 2.31 20.66 0.72
CA ILE A 231 1.83 19.50 1.48
C ILE A 231 2.81 19.07 2.57
N VAL A 232 4.12 19.23 2.36
CA VAL A 232 5.17 18.85 3.33
C VAL A 232 5.05 19.63 4.63
N GLU A 233 4.54 20.87 4.59
CA GLU A 233 4.33 21.67 5.79
C GLU A 233 3.14 21.22 6.65
N ARG A 234 2.30 20.31 6.14
CA ARG A 234 1.05 19.87 6.79
C ARG A 234 1.11 18.45 7.34
N ILE A 235 1.94 17.62 6.72
CA ILE A 235 2.21 16.25 7.14
C ILE A 235 3.28 16.23 8.24
N GLU A 236 3.33 15.13 8.96
CA GLU A 236 4.32 14.87 10.01
C GLU A 236 5.43 13.93 9.52
N THR A 237 5.10 13.03 8.60
CA THR A 237 6.03 12.06 8.01
C THR A 237 5.94 12.09 6.50
N LEU A 238 7.10 12.25 5.86
CA LEU A 238 7.30 11.97 4.45
C LEU A 238 8.14 10.70 4.32
N ASP A 239 7.62 9.72 3.59
CA ASP A 239 8.30 8.45 3.33
C ASP A 239 8.56 8.30 1.82
N LEU A 240 9.84 8.25 1.44
CA LEU A 240 10.34 8.03 0.09
C LEU A 240 11.22 6.77 0.01
N SER A 241 11.00 5.83 0.92
CA SER A 241 11.76 4.60 1.07
C SER A 241 11.55 3.61 -0.08
N LEU A 242 12.37 2.54 -0.08
CA LEU A 242 12.27 1.39 -0.99
C LEU A 242 12.51 1.72 -2.46
N GLY A 243 12.90 2.96 -2.78
CA GLY A 243 13.06 3.45 -4.15
C GLY A 243 14.52 3.65 -4.57
N THR A 244 14.67 4.29 -5.72
CA THR A 244 15.97 4.54 -6.36
C THR A 244 16.58 5.89 -5.96
N LEU A 245 16.34 6.36 -4.73
CA LEU A 245 16.80 7.67 -4.27
C LEU A 245 18.33 7.73 -4.21
N THR A 246 18.93 8.70 -4.89
CA THR A 246 20.39 8.94 -4.87
C THR A 246 20.71 10.30 -4.25
N ASP A 247 21.99 10.65 -4.23
CA ASP A 247 22.47 11.96 -3.76
C ASP A 247 21.77 13.13 -4.45
N VAL A 248 21.34 12.98 -5.71
CA VAL A 248 20.64 14.03 -6.46
C VAL A 248 19.32 14.41 -5.78
N GLY A 249 18.47 13.42 -5.47
CA GLY A 249 17.21 13.65 -4.79
C GLY A 249 17.39 14.04 -3.33
N ALA A 250 18.32 13.38 -2.64
CA ALA A 250 18.61 13.67 -1.23
C ALA A 250 19.14 15.10 -1.02
N ASP A 251 19.96 15.62 -1.94
CA ASP A 251 20.44 17.00 -1.88
C ASP A 251 19.30 18.02 -1.95
N ALA A 252 18.26 17.75 -2.75
CA ALA A 252 17.09 18.61 -2.79
C ALA A 252 16.33 18.64 -1.46
N LEU A 253 16.25 17.51 -0.75
CA LEU A 253 15.61 17.41 0.56
C LEU A 253 16.43 18.12 1.64
N LEU A 254 17.76 17.97 1.63
CA LEU A 254 18.68 18.61 2.60
C LEU A 254 18.50 20.13 2.66
N HIS A 255 18.27 20.76 1.52
CA HIS A 255 18.18 22.22 1.41
C HIS A 255 16.76 22.76 1.60
N SER A 256 15.79 21.91 1.93
CA SER A 256 14.40 22.33 2.10
C SER A 256 14.09 22.76 3.54
N PRO A 257 13.66 24.02 3.76
CA PRO A 257 13.15 24.45 5.06
C PRO A 257 11.83 23.77 5.46
N ALA A 258 11.08 23.22 4.50
CA ALA A 258 9.82 22.52 4.78
C ALA A 258 10.09 21.13 5.36
N ILE A 259 11.09 20.42 4.83
CA ILE A 259 11.50 19.09 5.33
C ILE A 259 11.94 19.16 6.79
N LEU A 260 12.65 20.22 7.19
CA LEU A 260 13.09 20.44 8.58
C LEU A 260 11.93 20.62 9.58
N LYS A 261 10.69 20.78 9.11
CA LYS A 261 9.49 20.87 9.97
C LYS A 261 8.82 19.51 10.19
N LEU A 262 9.21 18.47 9.45
CA LEU A 262 8.68 17.13 9.61
C LEU A 262 9.09 16.55 10.98
N LYS A 263 8.26 15.65 11.51
CA LYS A 263 8.64 14.81 12.65
C LYS A 263 9.57 13.69 12.19
N LYS A 264 9.31 13.10 11.02
CA LYS A 264 10.12 12.03 10.43
C LYS A 264 10.29 12.21 8.92
N LEU A 265 11.50 11.96 8.44
CA LEU A 265 11.80 11.71 7.02
C LEU A 265 12.27 10.26 6.90
N ASP A 266 11.53 9.43 6.18
CA ASP A 266 11.90 8.03 5.94
C ASP A 266 12.46 7.87 4.54
N LEU A 267 13.73 7.50 4.46
CA LEU A 267 14.46 7.23 3.23
C LEU A 267 15.04 5.82 3.26
N HIS A 268 14.57 4.89 4.13
CA HIS A 268 15.20 3.58 4.22
C HIS A 268 15.17 2.86 2.86
N TYR A 269 16.16 2.02 2.60
CA TYR A 269 16.37 1.44 1.27
C TYR A 269 16.53 2.54 0.21
N HIS A 270 17.78 2.98 0.03
CA HIS A 270 18.16 4.05 -0.87
C HIS A 270 19.56 3.80 -1.44
N TYR A 271 19.96 4.59 -2.43
CA TYR A 271 21.26 4.52 -3.11
C TYR A 271 22.17 5.72 -2.84
N CYS A 272 21.81 6.59 -1.88
CA CYS A 272 22.69 7.67 -1.42
C CYS A 272 24.08 7.19 -0.97
N SER A 273 25.09 8.02 -1.20
CA SER A 273 26.47 7.84 -0.75
C SER A 273 26.57 7.90 0.77
N GLU A 274 27.64 7.32 1.33
CA GLU A 274 27.90 7.43 2.78
C GLU A 274 28.08 8.87 3.24
N GLU A 275 28.60 9.75 2.38
CA GLU A 275 28.73 11.18 2.69
C GLU A 275 27.36 11.83 2.80
N MET A 276 26.46 11.54 1.86
CA MET A 276 25.09 12.04 1.87
C MET A 276 24.31 11.53 3.08
N VAL A 277 24.43 10.24 3.43
CA VAL A 277 23.84 9.65 4.64
C VAL A 277 24.24 10.43 5.89
N LYS A 278 25.54 10.70 6.07
CA LYS A 278 26.03 11.48 7.22
C LYS A 278 25.45 12.89 7.28
N LYS A 279 25.19 13.53 6.13
CA LYS A 279 24.54 14.85 6.08
C LYS A 279 23.07 14.75 6.49
N LEU A 280 22.36 13.73 6.00
CA LEU A 280 20.95 13.49 6.31
C LEU A 280 20.74 13.20 7.80
N GLU A 281 21.59 12.38 8.42
CA GLU A 281 21.56 12.10 9.86
C GLU A 281 21.74 13.37 10.73
N GLN A 282 22.32 14.44 10.17
CA GLN A 282 22.58 15.71 10.85
C GLN A 282 21.47 16.77 10.64
N LEU A 283 20.35 16.42 9.98
CA LEU A 283 19.24 17.35 9.71
C LEU A 283 18.54 17.87 10.97
N GLY A 284 18.67 17.18 12.11
CA GLY A 284 18.06 17.59 13.38
C GLY A 284 16.58 17.20 13.54
N ILE A 285 16.05 16.40 12.61
CA ILE A 285 14.76 15.70 12.72
C ILE A 285 14.99 14.19 12.81
N ALA A 286 13.95 13.38 13.06
CA ALA A 286 14.10 11.93 12.93
C ALA A 286 14.25 11.58 11.45
N VAL A 287 15.36 10.92 11.10
CA VAL A 287 15.64 10.48 9.73
C VAL A 287 15.96 9.01 9.76
N ASP A 288 15.28 8.25 8.89
CA ASP A 288 15.65 6.87 8.61
C ASP A 288 16.40 6.80 7.28
N VAL A 289 17.68 6.45 7.33
CA VAL A 289 18.58 6.24 6.17
C VAL A 289 19.23 4.86 6.26
N SER A 290 18.52 3.91 6.89
CA SER A 290 18.95 2.52 6.95
C SER A 290 18.77 1.80 5.61
N GLY A 291 19.36 0.61 5.47
CA GLY A 291 19.19 -0.20 4.26
C GLY A 291 19.84 0.41 3.00
N ARG A 292 20.92 1.19 3.15
CA ARG A 292 21.70 1.70 2.00
C ARG A 292 22.09 0.57 1.04
N GLN A 293 21.80 0.76 -0.25
CA GLN A 293 22.15 -0.14 -1.35
C GLN A 293 23.42 0.34 -2.06
N GLU A 294 24.11 -0.59 -2.74
CA GLU A 294 25.27 -0.28 -3.58
C GLU A 294 24.84 0.02 -5.02
N ILE A 295 25.46 1.02 -5.63
CA ILE A 295 25.31 1.31 -7.04
C ILE A 295 26.29 0.41 -7.81
N HIS A 296 25.76 -0.48 -8.66
CA HIS A 296 26.58 -1.29 -9.56
C HIS A 296 26.62 -0.63 -10.95
N GLU A 297 27.83 -0.31 -11.43
CA GLU A 297 28.04 0.17 -12.80
C GLU A 297 28.15 -1.05 -13.73
N GLU A 298 27.19 -1.15 -14.67
CA GLU A 298 27.22 -2.16 -15.73
C GLU A 298 27.73 -1.55 -17.05
N THR A 299 28.04 -2.42 -18.02
CA THR A 299 28.56 -2.02 -19.35
C THR A 299 27.61 -1.07 -20.10
N TRP A 300 26.31 -1.07 -19.75
CA TRP A 300 25.25 -0.33 -20.45
C TRP A 300 24.54 0.73 -19.60
N GLY A 301 24.94 0.95 -18.35
CA GLY A 301 24.27 1.91 -17.48
C GLY A 301 24.50 1.67 -15.98
N THR A 302 23.68 2.32 -15.19
CA THR A 302 23.66 2.19 -13.73
C THR A 302 22.34 1.54 -13.33
N ASP A 303 22.40 0.36 -12.72
CA ASP A 303 21.19 -0.37 -12.35
C ASP A 303 20.78 0.00 -10.91
N LEU A 304 19.65 0.71 -10.81
CA LEU A 304 18.99 1.04 -9.55
C LEU A 304 17.66 0.29 -9.52
N TYR A 305 17.45 -0.50 -8.48
CA TYR A 305 16.25 -1.32 -8.34
C TYR A 305 15.36 -0.75 -7.25
N VAL A 306 14.06 -0.85 -7.47
CA VAL A 306 13.07 -0.70 -6.42
C VAL A 306 13.07 -1.96 -5.54
N SER A 307 12.68 -1.86 -4.27
CA SER A 307 12.74 -3.01 -3.34
C SER A 307 11.75 -4.11 -3.71
N LEU A 308 10.64 -3.73 -4.35
CA LEU A 308 9.57 -4.61 -4.81
C LEU A 308 9.25 -4.33 -6.29
N GLY A 309 9.34 -5.35 -7.14
CA GLY A 309 9.03 -5.23 -8.57
C GLY A 309 8.37 -6.49 -9.08
N GLU A 310 9.01 -7.62 -8.78
CA GLU A 310 8.50 -8.98 -8.86
C GLU A 310 7.99 -9.43 -7.48
#